data_AF-A0A944GNH2-F1
#
_entry.id   AF-A0A944GNH2-F1
#
_cell.length_a   1.000
_cell.length_b   1.000
_cell.length_c   1.000
_cell.angle_alpha   90.00
_cell.angle_beta   90.00
_cell.angle_gamma   90.00
#
_symmetry.space_group_name_H-M   'P 1'
#
loop_
_entity.id
_entity.type
_entity.pdbx_description
1 polymer ?
#
loop_
_entity_poly.entity_id
_entity_poly.type
_entity_poly.pdbx_seq_one_letter_code
_entity_poly.pdbx_strand_id
1 'polypeptide(L)' 'PKAFLAEKEKEYNDLFTNPYKAAEFGYVDDVIEPRNTRFRICRALAQLENKRETRPAKKHGNIPL' A
#
# COMPACT_ATOMS: atom_id res chain seq x y z
N PRO A 1 -12.00 -33.26 5.16
CA PRO A 1 -11.65 -32.31 4.07
C PRO A 1 -11.97 -30.84 4.40
N LYS A 2 -13.21 -30.48 4.75
CA LYS A 2 -13.59 -29.08 5.02
C LYS A 2 -12.85 -28.43 6.20
N ALA A 3 -12.65 -29.17 7.30
CA ALA A 3 -11.92 -28.66 8.46
C ALA A 3 -10.45 -28.30 8.13
N PHE A 4 -9.78 -29.15 7.34
CA PHE A 4 -8.42 -28.89 6.86
C PHE A 4 -8.33 -27.67 5.94
N LEU A 5 -9.32 -27.47 5.06
CA LEU A 5 -9.38 -26.29 4.20
C LEU A 5 -9.57 -25.02 5.03
N ALA A 6 -10.50 -25.02 5.99
CA ALA A 6 -10.73 -23.88 6.87
C ALA A 6 -9.51 -23.54 7.74
N GLU A 7 -8.77 -24.55 8.20
CA GLU A 7 -7.51 -24.37 8.92
C GLU A 7 -6.45 -23.69 8.05
N LYS A 8 -6.27 -24.15 6.81
CA LYS A 8 -5.30 -23.57 5.87
C LYS A 8 -5.68 -22.18 5.38
N GLU A 9 -6.97 -21.91 5.18
CA GLU A 9 -7.46 -20.57 4.87
C GLU A 9 -7.19 -19.60 6.02
N LYS A 10 -7.42 -20.03 7.27
CA LYS A 10 -7.12 -19.21 8.44
C LYS A 10 -5.62 -18.94 8.57
N GLU A 11 -4.80 -19.97 8.43
CA GLU A 11 -3.33 -19.83 8.45
C GLU A 11 -2.85 -18.85 7.39
N TYR A 12 -3.36 -18.95 6.16
CA TYR A 12 -3.03 -18.02 5.09
C TYR A 12 -3.47 -16.59 5.44
N ASN A 13 -4.67 -16.42 5.98
CA ASN A 13 -5.19 -15.11 6.33
C ASN A 13 -4.36 -14.43 7.43
N ASP A 14 -4.02 -15.18 8.48
CA ASP A 14 -3.22 -14.69 9.58
C ASP A 14 -1.81 -14.31 9.09
N LEU A 15 -1.25 -15.08 8.15
CA LEU A 15 0.09 -14.85 7.63
C LEU A 15 0.19 -13.74 6.57
N PHE A 16 -0.82 -13.51 5.74
CA PHE A 16 -0.69 -12.63 4.56
C PHE A 16 -1.69 -11.49 4.50
N THR A 17 -2.86 -11.63 5.10
CA THR A 17 -3.95 -10.65 4.99
C THR A 17 -3.89 -9.59 6.09
N ASN A 18 -2.80 -9.55 6.85
CA ASN A 18 -2.53 -8.51 7.84
C ASN A 18 -1.74 -7.34 7.20
N PRO A 19 -1.95 -6.10 7.66
CA PRO A 19 -1.26 -4.93 7.10
C PRO A 19 0.23 -4.87 7.48
N TYR A 20 0.64 -5.60 8.52
CA TYR A 20 2.01 -5.57 9.03
C TYR A 20 3.00 -6.21 8.07
N LYS A 21 2.61 -7.29 7.39
CA LYS A 21 3.49 -7.94 6.41
C LYS A 21 3.78 -7.04 5.21
N ALA A 22 2.80 -6.22 4.78
CA ALA A 22 3.02 -5.23 3.74
C ALA A 22 3.96 -4.10 4.21
N ALA A 23 3.90 -3.73 5.49
CA ALA A 23 4.82 -2.75 6.10
C ALA A 23 6.25 -3.31 6.24
N GLU A 24 6.44 -4.59 6.56
CA GLU A 24 7.76 -5.24 6.62
C GLU A 24 8.51 -5.17 5.28
N PHE A 25 7.80 -5.29 4.16
CA PHE A 25 8.38 -5.17 2.81
C PHE A 25 8.51 -3.72 2.33
N GLY A 26 8.04 -2.74 3.11
CA GLY A 26 8.06 -1.32 2.72
C GLY A 26 7.10 -0.97 1.60
N TYR A 27 6.09 -1.80 1.31
CA TYR A 27 5.02 -1.46 0.37
C TYR A 27 4.07 -0.40 0.93
N VAL A 28 3.96 -0.36 2.27
CA VAL A 28 3.21 0.64 3.02
C VAL A 28 4.16 1.30 4.00
N ASP A 29 4.10 2.63 4.09
CA ASP A 29 4.99 3.41 4.96
C ASP A 29 4.70 3.21 6.45
N ASP A 30 3.43 3.09 6.85
CA ASP A 30 3.02 2.99 8.26
C ASP A 30 1.61 2.38 8.42
N VAL A 31 1.36 1.68 9.54
CA VAL A 31 0.04 1.21 9.97
C VAL A 31 -0.50 2.17 11.02
N ILE A 32 -1.48 2.98 10.64
CA ILE A 32 -1.96 4.10 11.46
C ILE A 32 -3.32 3.82 12.11
N GLU A 33 -3.60 4.49 13.24
CA GLU A 33 -4.96 4.53 13.77
C GLU A 33 -5.89 5.29 12.81
N PRO A 34 -7.13 4.81 12.57
CA PRO A 34 -8.05 5.43 11.60
C PRO A 34 -8.31 6.92 11.83
N ARG A 35 -8.34 7.39 13.08
CA ARG A 35 -8.52 8.82 13.43
C ARG A 35 -7.37 9.73 12.94
N ASN A 36 -6.16 9.18 12.76
CA ASN A 36 -4.98 9.94 12.37
C ASN A 36 -4.86 10.12 10.86
N THR A 37 -5.76 9.53 10.07
CA THR A 37 -5.75 9.56 8.60
C THR A 37 -5.64 10.98 8.05
N ARG A 38 -6.48 11.91 8.51
CA ARG A 38 -6.45 13.31 8.05
C ARG A 38 -5.10 13.97 8.32
N PHE A 39 -4.58 13.82 9.54
CA PHE A 39 -3.30 14.40 9.94
C PHE A 39 -2.14 13.88 9.07
N ARG A 40 -2.10 12.55 8.85
CA ARG A 40 -1.09 11.91 8.01
C ARG A 40 -1.14 12.41 6.56
N ILE A 41 -2.34 12.52 5.98
CA ILE A 41 -2.52 13.05 4.62
C ILE A 41 -2.05 14.50 4.52
N CYS A 42 -2.49 15.38 5.44
CA CYS A 42 -2.07 16.79 5.43
C CYS A 42 -0.55 16.94 5.49
N ARG A 43 0.11 16.16 6.36
CA ARG A 43 1.58 16.16 6.47
C ARG A 43 2.26 15.66 5.21
N ALA A 44 1.76 14.57 4.61
CA ALA A 44 2.31 14.02 3.37
C ALA A 44 2.19 15.03 2.21
N LEU A 45 1.04 15.71 2.08
CA LEU A 45 0.84 16.74 1.07
C LEU A 45 1.79 17.93 1.26
N ALA A 46 1.97 18.40 2.49
CA ALA A 46 2.93 19.47 2.79
C ALA A 46 4.37 19.08 2.43
N GLN A 47 4.78 17.84 2.71
CA GLN A 47 6.10 17.34 2.34
C GLN A 47 6.28 17.22 0.81
N LEU A 48 5.21 16.90 0.08
CA LEU A 48 5.23 16.70 -1.36
C LEU A 48 5.02 17.99 -2.18
N GLU A 49 4.76 19.14 -1.52
CA GLU A 49 4.43 20.42 -2.14
C GLU A 49 5.42 20.82 -3.26
N ASN A 50 6.72 20.61 -3.02
CA ASN A 50 7.78 21.00 -3.94
C ASN A 50 8.36 19.83 -4.75
N LYS A 51 7.69 18.67 -4.76
CA LYS A 51 8.16 17.51 -5.52
C LYS A 51 8.18 17.83 -7.03
N ARG A 52 9.28 17.49 -7.70
CA ARG A 52 9.46 17.56 -9.15
C ARG A 52 10.00 16.23 -9.64
N GLU A 53 9.37 15.69 -10.68
CA GLU A 53 9.76 14.41 -11.29
C GLU A 53 9.85 14.61 -12.80
N THR A 54 10.98 14.24 -13.39
CA THR A 54 11.19 14.28 -14.84
C THR A 54 10.93 12.90 -15.43
N ARG A 55 10.47 12.88 -16.69
CA ARG A 55 10.20 11.63 -17.43
C ARG A 55 10.98 11.64 -18.75
N PRO A 56 11.30 10.48 -19.34
CA PRO A 56 11.96 10.41 -20.64
C PRO A 56 11.19 11.16 -21.73
N ALA A 57 11.93 11.85 -22.61
CA ALA A 57 11.35 12.65 -23.68
C ALA A 57 10.61 11.77 -24.71
N LYS A 58 9.34 12.10 -24.97
CA LYS A 58 8.47 11.43 -25.95
C LYS A 58 7.32 12.34 -26.37
N LYS A 59 6.70 12.10 -27.52
CA LYS A 59 5.51 12.84 -27.98
C LYS A 59 4.30 12.59 -27.08
N HIS A 60 4.02 11.32 -26.79
CA HIS A 60 2.98 10.86 -25.86
C HIS A 60 3.28 9.40 -25.45
N GLY A 61 2.50 8.85 -24.51
CA GLY A 61 2.54 7.42 -24.20
C GLY A 61 1.77 6.58 -25.22
N ASN A 62 1.83 5.26 -25.06
CA ASN A 62 0.97 4.30 -25.75
C ASN A 62 0.26 3.46 -24.68
N ILE A 63 -0.86 3.99 -24.15
CA ILE A 63 -1.67 3.30 -23.14
C ILE A 63 -2.45 2.18 -23.87
N PRO A 64 -2.51 0.95 -23.33
CA PRO A 64 -3.33 -0.12 -23.93
C PRO A 64 -4.78 0.34 -24.15
N LEU A 65 -5.34 0.06 -25.34
CA LEU A 65 -6.73 0.32 -25.70
C LEU A 65 -7.64 -0.84 -25.34
#